data_AF-A0AA43D024-F1
#
_entry.id   AF-A0AA43D024-F1
#
_cell.length_a   1.000
_cell.length_b   1.000
_cell.length_c   1.000
_cell.angle_alpha   90.00
_cell.angle_beta   90.00
_cell.angle_gamma   90.00
#
_symmetry.space_group_name_H-M   'P 1'
#
loop_
_entity.id
_entity.type
_entity.pdbx_description
1 polymer ?
#
loop_
_entity_poly.entity_id
_entity_poly.type
_entity_poly.pdbx_seq_one_letter_code
_entity_poly.pdbx_strand_id
1 'polypeptide(L)'
;MLRGKPEKLSCTLGTEDRQARIAVELIGGRVKSIAYYSKWKPRTCSVHIARDDAWSSWVDTGSVTVVTLNEEKGAFLIDYERSTVKFLFRDIDRERFCGMEGKITGSLTVTRGRDRCELEGIMDEDPAPGSDPATGQEPATAS
;
A
#
# COMPACT_ATOMS: atom_id res chain seq x y z
N MET A 1 16.68 -16.46 2.99
CA MET A 1 16.64 -16.49 1.50
C MET A 1 15.37 -17.18 1.04
N LEU A 2 14.59 -16.51 0.18
CA LEU A 2 13.42 -17.11 -0.46
C LEU A 2 13.84 -18.18 -1.48
N ARG A 3 13.00 -19.21 -1.67
CA ARG A 3 13.23 -20.30 -2.64
C ARG A 3 11.96 -20.51 -3.47
N GLY A 4 12.11 -20.89 -4.74
CA GLY A 4 11.01 -21.25 -5.62
C GLY A 4 10.99 -20.46 -6.93
N LYS A 5 9.91 -20.63 -7.70
CA LYS A 5 9.75 -20.01 -9.02
C LYS A 5 9.55 -18.48 -8.90
N PRO A 6 10.24 -17.67 -9.71
CA PRO A 6 10.00 -16.24 -9.77
C PRO A 6 8.70 -15.91 -10.51
N GLU A 7 8.04 -14.85 -10.06
CA GLU A 7 6.80 -14.34 -10.63
C GLU A 7 6.80 -12.81 -10.52
N LYS A 8 6.25 -12.14 -11.55
CA LYS A 8 6.09 -10.69 -11.55
C LYS A 8 4.62 -10.38 -11.73
N LEU A 9 4.08 -9.57 -10.82
CA LEU A 9 2.74 -9.01 -10.93
C LEU A 9 2.88 -7.52 -11.13
N SER A 10 2.08 -6.94 -12.02
CA SER A 10 2.03 -5.50 -12.18
C SER A 10 0.64 -5.04 -12.58
N CYS A 11 0.28 -3.85 -12.14
CA CYS A 11 -0.97 -3.22 -12.52
C CYS A 11 -0.78 -1.71 -12.65
N THR A 12 -1.66 -1.08 -13.41
CA THR A 12 -1.77 0.37 -13.53
C THR A 12 -3.23 0.78 -13.39
N LEU A 13 -3.46 1.85 -12.63
CA LEU A 13 -4.77 2.45 -12.40
C LEU A 13 -4.73 3.92 -12.79
N GLY A 14 -5.83 4.42 -13.34
CA GLY A 14 -6.02 5.85 -13.64
C GLY A 14 -5.42 6.30 -14.98
N THR A 15 -5.16 7.60 -15.08
CA THR A 15 -4.69 8.29 -16.29
C THR A 15 -3.36 9.01 -16.03
N GLU A 16 -2.72 9.55 -17.07
CA GLU A 16 -1.36 10.10 -16.97
C GLU A 16 -1.13 11.07 -15.80
N ASP A 17 -2.12 11.89 -15.48
CA ASP A 17 -2.04 12.93 -14.44
C ASP A 17 -2.66 12.54 -13.10
N ARG A 18 -3.34 11.38 -13.05
CA ARG A 18 -3.89 10.77 -11.85
C ARG A 18 -3.80 9.25 -11.97
N GLN A 19 -2.67 8.68 -11.56
CA GLN A 19 -2.40 7.25 -11.70
C GLN A 19 -1.69 6.64 -10.49
N ALA A 20 -1.89 5.34 -10.33
CA ALA A 20 -1.05 4.47 -9.52
C ALA A 20 -0.51 3.32 -10.38
N ARG A 21 0.75 2.96 -10.15
CA ARG A 21 1.43 1.84 -10.80
C ARG A 21 2.07 0.99 -9.73
N ILE A 22 1.90 -0.32 -9.85
CA ILE A 22 2.43 -1.28 -8.90
C ILE A 22 3.18 -2.35 -9.66
N ALA A 23 4.34 -2.73 -9.16
CA ALA A 23 5.05 -3.94 -9.54
C ALA A 23 5.46 -4.71 -8.28
N VAL A 24 5.20 -6.02 -8.30
CA VAL A 24 5.53 -6.94 -7.20
C VAL A 24 6.35 -8.09 -7.78
N GLU A 25 7.53 -8.30 -7.23
CA GLU A 25 8.32 -9.50 -7.51
C GLU A 25 8.05 -10.54 -6.42
N LEU A 26 7.70 -11.76 -6.80
CA LEU A 26 7.54 -12.89 -5.91
C LEU A 26 8.55 -14.00 -6.21
N ILE A 27 9.02 -14.68 -5.17
CA ILE A 27 9.84 -15.89 -5.26
C ILE A 27 9.15 -16.97 -4.43
N GLY A 28 8.76 -18.07 -5.07
CA GLY A 28 8.06 -19.17 -4.38
C GLY A 28 6.74 -18.75 -3.74
N GLY A 29 6.06 -17.77 -4.34
CA GLY A 29 4.80 -17.23 -3.83
C GLY A 29 4.93 -16.17 -2.73
N ARG A 30 6.16 -15.83 -2.30
CA ARG A 30 6.40 -14.76 -1.31
C ARG A 30 6.93 -13.50 -1.98
N VAL A 31 6.49 -12.32 -1.53
CA VAL A 31 6.97 -11.04 -2.05
C VAL A 31 8.45 -10.90 -1.73
N LYS A 32 9.27 -10.69 -2.75
CA LYS A 32 10.68 -10.31 -2.65
C LYS A 32 10.84 -8.79 -2.70
N SER A 33 10.07 -8.10 -3.53
CA SER A 33 10.09 -6.64 -3.62
C SER A 33 8.75 -6.09 -4.07
N ILE A 34 8.49 -4.84 -3.70
CA ILE A 34 7.36 -4.05 -4.13
C ILE A 34 7.84 -2.68 -4.59
N ALA A 35 7.39 -2.28 -5.78
CA ALA A 35 7.51 -0.92 -6.29
C ALA A 35 6.11 -0.33 -6.45
N TYR A 36 5.89 0.82 -5.82
CA TYR A 36 4.66 1.60 -5.93
C TYR A 36 5.02 2.99 -6.43
N TYR A 37 4.32 3.44 -7.47
CA TYR A 37 4.40 4.79 -7.98
C TYR A 37 3.00 5.36 -8.04
N SER A 38 2.82 6.60 -7.61
CA SER A 38 1.61 7.34 -7.88
C SER A 38 1.90 8.76 -8.32
N LYS A 39 1.02 9.28 -9.16
CA LYS A 39 1.06 10.64 -9.65
C LYS A 39 -0.33 11.23 -9.50
N TRP A 40 -0.37 12.37 -8.85
CA TRP A 40 -1.52 13.25 -8.79
C TRP A 40 -0.99 14.67 -8.94
N LYS A 41 -0.97 15.19 -10.17
CA LYS A 41 -0.30 16.48 -10.46
C LYS A 41 -0.68 17.58 -9.45
N PRO A 42 0.30 18.34 -8.94
CA PRO A 42 1.74 18.29 -9.26
C PRO A 42 2.54 17.22 -8.46
N ARG A 43 1.87 16.45 -7.60
CA ARG A 43 2.50 15.53 -6.64
C ARG A 43 2.82 14.18 -7.25
N THR A 44 3.92 13.59 -6.81
CA THR A 44 4.33 12.23 -7.16
C THR A 44 4.86 11.52 -5.92
N CYS A 45 4.46 10.28 -5.73
CA CYS A 45 5.02 9.42 -4.69
C CYS A 45 5.69 8.22 -5.35
N SER A 46 6.85 7.83 -4.84
CA SER A 46 7.53 6.62 -5.29
C SER A 46 8.08 5.87 -4.09
N VAL A 47 7.74 4.58 -4.02
CA VAL A 47 8.16 3.66 -2.98
C VAL A 47 8.76 2.45 -3.66
N HIS A 48 9.94 2.03 -3.22
CA HIS A 48 10.50 0.75 -3.57
C HIS A 48 11.11 0.12 -2.33
N ILE A 49 10.62 -1.07 -1.98
CA ILE A 49 11.05 -1.79 -0.80
C ILE A 49 11.36 -3.22 -1.24
N ALA A 50 12.50 -3.74 -0.80
CA ALA A 50 12.92 -5.08 -1.12
C ALA A 50 13.33 -5.82 0.16
N ARG A 51 13.11 -7.14 0.16
CA ARG A 51 13.74 -8.00 1.14
C ARG A 51 15.25 -7.84 1.03
N ASP A 52 15.90 -7.85 2.20
CA ASP A 52 17.35 -7.71 2.36
C ASP A 52 17.89 -6.31 2.03
N ASP A 53 17.01 -5.29 1.91
CA ASP A 53 17.45 -3.90 1.89
C ASP A 53 17.78 -3.38 3.30
N ALA A 54 18.47 -2.23 3.38
CA ALA A 54 18.87 -1.62 4.64
C ALA A 54 17.74 -0.81 5.31
N TRP A 55 16.55 -0.76 4.71
CA TRP A 55 15.49 0.21 5.06
C TRP A 55 14.24 -0.45 5.63
N SER A 56 14.16 -1.77 5.57
CA SER A 56 13.00 -2.53 6.00
C SER A 56 13.38 -3.86 6.65
N SER A 57 12.57 -4.27 7.63
CA SER A 57 12.64 -5.59 8.24
C SER A 57 11.40 -6.39 7.91
N TRP A 58 11.57 -7.68 7.63
CA TRP A 58 10.51 -8.55 7.12
C TRP A 58 10.37 -9.75 8.03
N VAL A 59 9.16 -9.99 8.55
CA VAL A 59 8.84 -11.12 9.41
C VAL A 59 7.71 -11.91 8.78
N ASP A 60 7.98 -13.17 8.45
CA ASP A 60 6.99 -14.08 7.88
C ASP A 60 6.23 -14.81 9.00
N THR A 61 4.91 -14.78 8.96
CA THR A 61 4.03 -15.39 9.97
C THR A 61 2.85 -16.08 9.27
N GLY A 62 2.98 -17.38 8.98
CA GLY A 62 1.93 -18.13 8.27
C GLY A 62 1.68 -17.55 6.87
N SER A 63 0.42 -17.23 6.55
CA SER A 63 0.02 -16.60 5.28
C SER A 63 0.24 -15.09 5.26
N VAL A 64 0.89 -14.50 6.26
CA VAL A 64 1.14 -13.06 6.35
C VAL A 64 2.63 -12.78 6.40
N THR A 65 3.06 -11.67 5.84
CA THR A 65 4.37 -11.06 6.10
C THR A 65 4.16 -9.67 6.68
N VAL A 66 4.81 -9.38 7.81
CA VAL A 66 4.90 -8.03 8.37
C VAL A 66 6.18 -7.38 7.84
N VAL A 67 6.04 -6.19 7.26
CA VAL A 67 7.17 -5.38 6.79
C VAL A 67 7.20 -4.11 7.62
N THR A 68 8.22 -3.94 8.45
CA THR A 68 8.40 -2.73 9.26
C THR A 68 9.46 -1.87 8.59
N LEU A 69 9.11 -0.63 8.28
CA LEU A 69 10.07 0.36 7.82
C LEU A 69 10.91 0.87 8.99
N ASN A 70 12.19 1.11 8.74
CA ASN A 70 13.08 1.69 9.74
C ASN A 70 12.64 3.11 10.13
N GLU A 71 13.18 3.62 11.24
CA GLU A 71 12.93 4.98 11.73
C GLU A 71 11.45 5.28 12.01
N GLU A 72 10.67 4.26 12.41
CA GLU A 72 9.24 4.39 12.72
C GLU A 72 8.40 4.95 11.55
N LYS A 73 8.85 4.71 10.32
CA LYS A 73 8.23 5.23 9.10
C LYS A 73 6.99 4.44 8.64
N GLY A 74 6.48 3.57 9.51
CA GLY A 74 5.25 2.79 9.32
C GLY A 74 5.49 1.31 9.05
N ALA A 75 4.40 0.58 8.79
CA ALA A 75 4.45 -0.84 8.50
C ALA A 75 3.46 -1.26 7.41
N PHE A 76 3.80 -2.33 6.70
CA PHE A 76 2.91 -3.01 5.76
C PHE A 76 2.61 -4.42 6.25
N LEU A 77 1.39 -4.87 6.04
CA LEU A 77 1.06 -6.28 6.11
C LEU A 77 0.82 -6.79 4.70
N ILE A 78 1.46 -7.91 4.37
CA ILE A 78 1.28 -8.60 3.10
C ILE A 78 0.56 -9.90 3.40
N ASP A 79 -0.69 -10.01 2.97
CA ASP A 79 -1.48 -11.24 3.06
C ASP A 79 -1.44 -11.99 1.74
N TYR A 80 -1.16 -13.28 1.82
CA TYR A 80 -0.98 -14.17 0.68
C TYR A 80 -2.18 -15.10 0.57
N GLU A 81 -3.00 -14.86 -0.44
CA GLU A 81 -4.05 -15.78 -0.83
C GLU A 81 -3.66 -16.52 -2.12
N ARG A 82 -4.45 -17.53 -2.48
CA ARG A 82 -4.18 -18.38 -3.65
C ARG A 82 -4.18 -17.59 -4.96
N SER A 83 -5.08 -16.61 -5.09
CA SER A 83 -5.28 -15.82 -6.32
C SER A 83 -4.83 -14.37 -6.19
N THR A 84 -4.59 -13.88 -4.98
CA THR A 84 -4.37 -12.47 -4.70
C THR A 84 -3.20 -12.28 -3.73
N VAL A 85 -2.58 -11.11 -3.82
CA VAL A 85 -1.61 -10.63 -2.85
C VAL A 85 -2.14 -9.30 -2.35
N LYS A 86 -2.47 -9.22 -1.07
CA LYS A 86 -3.05 -8.03 -0.47
C LYS A 86 -2.01 -7.32 0.39
N PHE A 87 -1.87 -6.02 0.18
CA PHE A 87 -1.00 -5.13 0.94
C PHE A 87 -1.88 -4.21 1.76
N LEU A 88 -1.61 -4.13 3.06
CA LEU A 88 -2.26 -3.22 3.98
C LEU A 88 -1.21 -2.25 4.49
N PHE A 89 -1.41 -0.97 4.20
CA PHE A 89 -0.50 0.13 4.54
C PHE A 89 -0.98 0.70 5.88
N ARG A 90 -0.08 0.79 6.85
CA ARG A 90 -0.37 1.33 8.18
C ARG A 90 0.63 2.42 8.53
N ASP A 91 0.12 3.64 8.58
CA ASP A 91 0.85 4.83 9.03
C ASP A 91 2.19 5.03 8.31
N ILE A 92 2.21 4.75 7.00
CA ILE A 92 3.39 4.93 6.17
C ILE A 92 3.67 6.42 6.02
N ASP A 93 4.87 6.84 6.39
CA ASP A 93 5.24 8.26 6.37
C ASP A 93 5.25 8.83 4.94
N ARG A 94 4.34 9.78 4.64
CA ARG A 94 4.28 10.44 3.33
C ARG A 94 5.53 11.25 3.05
N GLU A 95 6.21 11.80 4.06
CA GLU A 95 7.31 12.72 3.83
C GLU A 95 8.46 12.01 3.11
N ARG A 96 8.75 10.78 3.57
CA ARG A 96 9.81 9.94 3.02
C ARG A 96 9.58 9.57 1.55
N PHE A 97 8.33 9.37 1.14
CA PHE A 97 7.98 8.76 -0.16
C PHE A 97 7.35 9.72 -1.16
N CYS A 98 6.71 10.77 -0.66
CA CYS A 98 5.96 11.76 -1.41
C CYS A 98 6.50 13.18 -1.22
N GLY A 99 7.44 13.41 -0.28
CA GLY A 99 7.97 14.74 0.02
C GLY A 99 6.95 15.69 0.65
N MET A 100 5.94 15.14 1.34
CA MET A 100 4.89 15.90 2.01
C MET A 100 4.55 15.28 3.36
N GLU A 101 4.20 16.09 4.35
CA GLU A 101 3.74 15.59 5.65
C GLU A 101 2.45 14.75 5.50
N GLY A 102 2.24 13.85 6.46
CA GLY A 102 1.06 13.00 6.53
C GLY A 102 1.39 11.52 6.59
N LYS A 103 0.35 10.69 6.69
CA LYS A 103 0.46 9.23 6.80
C LYS A 103 -0.41 8.58 5.73
N ILE A 104 0.09 7.51 5.12
CA ILE A 104 -0.67 6.69 4.18
C ILE A 104 -1.19 5.47 4.93
N THR A 105 -2.51 5.36 4.97
CA THR A 105 -3.22 4.17 5.43
C THR A 105 -4.19 3.73 4.34
N GLY A 106 -4.17 2.45 4.00
CA GLY A 106 -4.98 1.97 2.88
C GLY A 106 -4.69 0.52 2.54
N SER A 107 -5.26 0.07 1.43
CA SER A 107 -5.04 -1.27 0.93
C SER A 107 -4.82 -1.31 -0.58
N LEU A 108 -4.09 -2.33 -1.01
CA LEU A 108 -3.81 -2.63 -2.40
C LEU A 108 -3.94 -4.13 -2.58
N THR A 109 -4.77 -4.56 -3.51
CA THR A 109 -4.92 -5.97 -3.86
C THR A 109 -4.47 -6.19 -5.29
N VAL A 110 -3.47 -7.07 -5.48
CA VAL A 110 -2.98 -7.48 -6.79
C VAL A 110 -3.50 -8.88 -7.09
N THR A 111 -4.25 -9.03 -8.18
CA THR A 111 -4.77 -10.34 -8.61
C THR A 111 -3.82 -11.01 -9.58
N ARG A 112 -3.44 -12.26 -9.29
CA ARG A 112 -2.56 -13.06 -10.14
C ARG A 112 -3.20 -13.30 -11.50
N GLY A 113 -2.41 -13.17 -12.57
CA GLY A 113 -2.88 -13.36 -13.95
C GLY A 113 -3.79 -12.24 -14.48
N ARG A 114 -3.95 -11.14 -13.74
CA ARG A 114 -4.64 -9.93 -14.19
C ARG A 114 -3.67 -8.75 -14.17
N ASP A 115 -3.87 -7.80 -15.08
CA ASP A 115 -3.15 -6.53 -15.17
C ASP A 115 -3.86 -5.39 -14.41
N ARG A 116 -4.84 -5.74 -13.57
CA ARG A 116 -5.63 -4.82 -12.75
C ARG A 116 -5.43 -5.10 -11.27
N CYS A 117 -5.50 -4.04 -10.47
CA CYS A 117 -5.48 -4.09 -9.02
C CYS A 117 -6.60 -3.23 -8.44
N GLU A 118 -6.86 -3.44 -7.17
CA GLU A 118 -7.81 -2.67 -6.38
C GLU A 118 -7.02 -1.84 -5.38
N LEU A 119 -7.36 -0.56 -5.26
CA LEU A 119 -6.65 0.41 -4.42
C LEU A 119 -7.67 1.20 -3.61
N GLU A 120 -7.46 1.28 -2.30
CA GLU A 120 -8.35 1.97 -1.35
C GLU A 120 -7.51 2.76 -0.33
N GLY A 121 -7.87 3.99 0.02
CA GLY A 121 -7.19 4.79 1.06
C GLY A 121 -5.83 5.40 0.67
N ILE A 122 -5.10 4.79 -0.27
CA ILE A 122 -3.72 5.21 -0.61
C ILE A 122 -3.68 6.51 -1.44
N MET A 123 -4.65 6.67 -2.35
CA MET A 123 -4.82 7.85 -3.21
C MET A 123 -5.94 8.77 -2.74
N ASP A 124 -6.54 8.50 -1.58
CA ASP A 124 -7.59 9.37 -1.07
C ASP A 124 -6.96 10.68 -0.59
N GLU A 125 -7.71 11.78 -0.75
CA GLU A 125 -7.30 13.06 -0.17
C GLU A 125 -7.15 12.87 1.32
N ASP A 126 -6.09 13.42 1.92
CA ASP A 126 -6.13 13.63 3.36
C ASP A 126 -7.41 14.44 3.63
N PRO A 127 -8.28 14.00 4.56
CA PRO A 127 -9.38 14.84 5.00
C PRO A 127 -8.75 16.18 5.37
N ALA A 128 -9.22 17.26 4.75
CA ALA A 128 -8.75 18.60 5.05
C ALA A 128 -8.72 18.76 6.58
N PRO A 129 -7.68 19.35 7.18
CA PRO A 129 -7.62 19.54 8.63
C PRO A 129 -8.90 20.28 9.05
N GLY A 130 -9.79 19.59 9.75
CA GLY A 130 -11.14 20.06 10.11
C GLY A 130 -12.32 19.24 9.56
N SER A 131 -12.10 18.14 8.84
CA SER A 131 -13.18 17.18 8.53
C SER A 131 -13.24 16.08 9.59
N ASP A 132 -13.88 16.40 10.71
CA ASP A 132 -14.35 15.40 11.67
C ASP A 132 -15.29 14.40 10.96
N PRO A 133 -15.11 13.08 11.11
CA PRO A 133 -16.14 12.13 10.72
C PRO A 133 -17.36 12.38 11.61
N ALA A 134 -18.45 12.81 10.97
CA ALA A 134 -19.72 13.11 11.59
C ALA A 134 -20.05 12.16 12.74
N THR A 135 -20.08 12.72 13.96
CA THR A 135 -20.80 12.14 15.09
C THR A 135 -22.21 11.82 14.62
N GLY A 136 -22.55 10.54 14.75
CA GLY A 136 -23.81 9.96 14.34
C GLY A 136 -25.02 10.80 14.76
N GLN A 137 -25.88 10.95 13.78
CA GLN A 137 -27.24 11.45 13.87
C GLN A 137 -28.08 10.54 14.77
N GLU A 138 -28.69 11.07 15.83
CA GLU A 138 -29.94 10.53 16.41
C GLU A 138 -30.99 11.65 16.50
N PRO A 139 -32.29 11.32 16.41
CA PRO A 139 -33.27 12.13 15.71
C PRO A 139 -34.02 13.08 16.64
N ALA A 140 -34.61 14.10 16.01
CA ALA A 140 -35.60 14.97 16.62
C ALA A 140 -36.72 14.14 17.26
N THR A 141 -36.95 14.35 18.55
CA THR A 141 -38.23 14.00 19.19
C THR A 141 -38.88 15.28 19.64
N ALA A 142 -39.93 15.67 18.92
CA ALA A 142 -40.87 16.70 19.35
C ALA A 142 -41.82 16.11 20.39
N SER A 143 -42.00 16.80 21.52
CA SER A 143 -43.23 16.84 22.33
C SER A 143 -43.14 17.99 23.33
#